data_AF-A0A8T5U915-F1
#
_entry.id   AF-A0A8T5U915-F1
#
_cell.length_a   1.000
_cell.length_b   1.000
_cell.length_c   1.000
_cell.angle_alpha   90.00
_cell.angle_beta   90.00
_cell.angle_gamma   90.00
#
_symmetry.space_group_name_H-M   'P 1'
#
loop_
_entity.id
_entity.type
_entity.pdbx_description
1 polymer ?
#
loop_
_entity_poly.entity_id
_entity_poly.type
_entity_poly.pdbx_seq_one_letter_code
_entity_poly.pdbx_strand_id
1 'polypeptide(L)'
;MRKKIKNMLIIIIGVSLLASLLIFNLSLYKKPESLESVYDISLSVDYNNGTVKTRLNFTLDNGKTTALDALDEWCEIDYDDFGWGIIVREIDKVRGFWIYKINGLSPSVGASVYSLKDGDLIEWQHV
;
A
#
# COMPACT_ATOMS: atom_id res chain seq x y z
N MET A 1 -20.35 -46.60 15.65
CA MET A 1 -20.92 -45.23 15.71
C MET A 1 -19.88 -44.17 16.11
N ARG A 2 -19.15 -44.33 17.23
CA ARG A 2 -18.12 -43.39 17.74
C ARG A 2 -17.02 -42.99 16.74
N LYS A 3 -16.48 -43.95 15.95
CA LYS A 3 -15.41 -43.69 14.96
C LYS A 3 -15.88 -42.85 13.77
N LYS A 4 -17.13 -43.04 13.31
CA LYS A 4 -17.74 -42.23 12.24
C LYS A 4 -17.94 -40.78 12.70
N ILE A 5 -18.40 -40.58 13.94
CA ILE A 5 -18.56 -39.24 14.55
C ILE A 5 -17.21 -38.53 14.68
N LYS A 6 -16.16 -39.23 15.14
CA LYS A 6 -14.80 -38.65 15.24
C LYS A 6 -14.25 -38.22 13.88
N ASN A 7 -14.42 -39.05 12.85
CA ASN A 7 -13.96 -38.71 11.50
C ASN A 7 -14.74 -37.51 10.93
N MET A 8 -16.05 -37.43 11.18
CA MET A 8 -16.89 -36.30 10.76
C MET A 8 -16.46 -34.99 11.43
N LEU A 9 -16.13 -35.02 12.73
CA LEU A 9 -15.58 -33.87 13.47
C LEU A 9 -14.26 -33.38 12.88
N ILE A 10 -13.34 -34.28 12.53
CA ILE A 10 -12.04 -33.91 11.92
C ILE A 10 -12.26 -33.20 10.58
N ILE A 11 -13.18 -33.71 9.75
CA ILE A 11 -13.51 -33.10 8.46
C ILE A 11 -14.10 -31.69 8.66
N ILE A 12 -15.04 -31.51 9.60
CA ILE A 12 -15.65 -30.21 9.89
C ILE A 12 -14.59 -29.20 10.34
N ILE A 13 -13.69 -29.58 11.25
CA ILE A 13 -12.61 -28.72 11.73
C ILE A 13 -11.68 -28.34 10.57
N GLY A 14 -11.32 -29.31 9.72
CA GLY A 14 -10.50 -29.06 8.54
C GLY A 14 -11.13 -28.07 7.57
N VAL A 15 -12.42 -28.24 7.28
CA VAL A 15 -13.19 -27.32 6.41
C VAL A 15 -13.29 -25.94 7.03
N SER A 16 -13.54 -25.83 8.35
CA SER A 16 -13.61 -24.53 9.02
C SER A 16 -12.28 -23.79 9.00
N LEU A 17 -11.16 -24.49 9.23
CA LEU A 17 -9.83 -23.88 9.19
C LEU A 17 -9.49 -23.38 7.78
N LEU A 18 -9.80 -24.18 6.75
CA LEU A 18 -9.58 -23.79 5.36
C LEU A 18 -10.45 -22.59 4.96
N ALA A 19 -11.72 -22.59 5.34
CA ALA A 19 -12.62 -21.46 5.09
C ALA A 19 -12.16 -20.18 5.81
N SER A 20 -11.73 -20.29 7.07
CA SER A 20 -11.16 -19.15 7.81
C SER A 20 -9.89 -18.62 7.16
N LEU A 21 -9.01 -19.48 6.65
CA LEU A 21 -7.80 -19.06 5.93
C LEU A 21 -8.15 -18.30 4.64
N LEU A 22 -9.14 -18.79 3.89
CA LEU A 22 -9.62 -18.14 2.67
C LEU A 22 -10.26 -16.77 2.95
N ILE A 23 -11.12 -16.68 3.97
CA ILE A 23 -11.74 -15.41 4.38
C ILE A 23 -10.68 -14.42 4.88
N PHE A 24 -9.70 -14.89 5.66
CA PHE A 24 -8.60 -14.06 6.13
C PHE A 24 -7.77 -13.52 4.95
N ASN A 25 -7.45 -14.37 3.96
CA ASN A 25 -6.72 -13.95 2.76
C ASN A 25 -7.48 -12.87 1.97
N LEU A 26 -8.79 -13.07 1.74
CA LEU A 26 -9.65 -12.07 1.10
C LEU A 26 -9.74 -10.76 1.89
N SER A 27 -9.74 -10.83 3.23
CA SER A 27 -9.79 -9.66 4.10
C SER A 27 -8.51 -8.81 4.04
N LEU A 28 -7.38 -9.36 3.61
CA LEU A 28 -6.13 -8.62 3.46
C LEU A 28 -6.12 -7.78 2.17
N TYR A 29 -6.93 -8.14 1.18
CA TYR A 29 -7.07 -7.34 -0.04
C TYR A 29 -8.00 -6.16 0.22
N LYS A 30 -7.40 -4.99 0.49
CA LYS A 30 -8.12 -3.72 0.51
C LYS A 30 -7.93 -3.02 -0.82
N LYS A 31 -8.98 -3.00 -1.64
CA LYS A 31 -9.00 -2.16 -2.83
C LYS A 31 -9.02 -0.69 -2.37
N PRO A 32 -8.15 0.20 -2.90
CA PRO A 32 -8.24 1.63 -2.62
C PRO A 32 -9.59 2.16 -3.10
N GLU A 33 -10.13 3.13 -2.36
CA GLU A 33 -11.24 3.94 -2.83
C GLU A 33 -10.71 4.88 -3.93
N SER A 34 -11.04 4.64 -5.19
CA SER A 34 -10.51 5.42 -6.30
C SER A 34 -11.33 6.70 -6.46
N LEU A 35 -10.71 7.85 -6.23
CA LEU A 35 -11.24 9.13 -6.67
C LEU A 35 -10.86 9.33 -8.15
N GLU A 36 -11.67 10.05 -8.91
CA GLU A 36 -11.30 10.36 -10.31
C GLU A 36 -10.09 11.30 -10.36
N SER A 37 -10.00 12.23 -9.40
CA SER A 37 -8.90 13.19 -9.29
C SER A 37 -8.71 13.65 -7.84
N VAL A 38 -7.50 14.12 -7.53
CA VAL A 38 -7.12 14.73 -6.25
C VAL A 38 -6.23 15.95 -6.51
N TYR A 39 -6.45 17.05 -5.79
CA TYR A 39 -5.89 18.37 -6.07
C TYR A 39 -4.96 18.87 -4.95
N ASP A 40 -4.10 19.83 -5.29
CA ASP A 40 -3.26 20.57 -4.34
C ASP A 40 -2.38 19.69 -3.43
N ILE A 41 -2.05 18.48 -3.88
CA ILE A 41 -1.16 17.58 -3.13
C ILE A 41 0.30 17.99 -3.32
N SER A 42 1.14 17.59 -2.36
CA SER A 42 2.59 17.83 -2.41
C SER A 42 3.37 16.58 -2.05
N LEU A 43 4.51 16.35 -2.71
CA LEU A 43 5.38 15.19 -2.51
C LEU A 43 6.78 15.66 -2.12
N SER A 44 7.36 15.07 -1.08
CA SER A 44 8.78 15.14 -0.78
C SER A 44 9.40 13.74 -0.75
N VAL A 45 10.62 13.62 -1.30
CA VAL A 45 11.43 12.40 -1.26
C VAL A 45 12.79 12.77 -0.69
N ASP A 46 13.06 12.32 0.54
CA ASP A 46 14.34 12.46 1.23
C ASP A 46 15.19 11.21 1.00
N TYR A 47 16.28 11.36 0.27
CA TYR A 47 17.21 10.26 -0.04
C TYR A 47 18.20 9.99 1.09
N ASN A 48 18.07 10.65 2.25
CA ASN A 48 18.92 10.51 3.43
C ASN A 48 20.41 10.75 3.15
N ASN A 49 20.72 11.53 2.11
CA ASN A 49 22.07 11.91 1.71
C ASN A 49 22.23 13.44 1.61
N GLY A 50 21.27 14.19 2.17
CA GLY A 50 21.17 15.66 2.07
C GLY A 50 20.40 16.15 0.85
N THR A 51 20.02 15.27 -0.07
CA THR A 51 19.15 15.60 -1.21
C THR A 51 17.69 15.35 -0.83
N VAL A 52 16.85 16.35 -1.08
CA VAL A 52 15.39 16.22 -1.00
C VAL A 52 14.79 16.68 -2.32
N LYS A 53 14.01 15.81 -2.96
CA LYS A 53 13.25 16.14 -4.18
C LYS A 53 11.83 16.49 -3.78
N THR A 54 11.35 17.64 -4.22
CA THR A 54 10.02 18.14 -3.82
C THR A 54 9.20 18.54 -5.04
N ARG A 55 7.91 18.17 -5.02
CA ARG A 55 6.88 18.64 -5.93
C ARG A 55 5.75 19.24 -5.10
N LEU A 56 5.33 20.47 -5.42
CA LEU A 56 4.27 21.16 -4.70
C LEU A 56 3.05 21.37 -5.59
N ASN A 57 1.87 21.39 -4.98
CA ASN A 57 0.58 21.81 -5.55
C ASN A 57 0.31 21.17 -6.93
N PHE A 58 0.39 19.85 -6.99
CA PHE A 58 0.07 19.12 -8.21
C PHE A 58 -1.23 18.33 -8.05
N THR A 59 -1.72 17.85 -9.19
CA THR A 59 -2.98 17.10 -9.29
C THR A 59 -2.67 15.72 -9.84
N LEU A 60 -3.41 14.72 -9.38
CA LEU A 60 -3.52 13.44 -10.06
C LEU A 60 -4.95 13.26 -10.55
N ASP A 61 -5.10 12.58 -11.68
CA ASP A 61 -6.37 12.34 -12.34
C ASP A 61 -6.46 10.91 -12.90
N ASN A 62 -7.50 10.63 -13.69
CA ASN A 62 -7.72 9.34 -14.36
C ASN A 62 -7.76 8.13 -13.39
N GLY A 63 -8.23 8.34 -12.16
CA GLY A 63 -8.37 7.29 -11.16
C GLY A 63 -7.07 6.88 -10.45
N LYS A 64 -5.94 7.52 -10.75
CA LYS A 64 -4.63 7.25 -10.14
C LYS A 64 -4.37 8.16 -8.95
N THR A 65 -5.14 7.98 -7.88
CA THR A 65 -5.16 8.91 -6.73
C THR A 65 -4.62 8.32 -5.43
N THR A 66 -3.68 7.38 -5.50
CA THR A 66 -3.03 6.81 -4.31
C THR A 66 -1.69 7.46 -3.98
N ALA A 67 -1.19 7.26 -2.77
CA ALA A 67 0.14 7.74 -2.38
C ALA A 67 1.28 7.13 -3.23
N LEU A 68 1.09 5.91 -3.76
CA LEU A 68 2.03 5.29 -4.70
C LEU A 68 1.93 5.94 -6.09
N ASP A 69 0.72 6.25 -6.57
CA ASP A 69 0.54 6.94 -7.86
C ASP A 69 1.23 8.31 -7.85
N ALA A 70 1.14 9.03 -6.73
CA ALA A 70 1.85 10.30 -6.55
C ALA A 70 3.37 10.15 -6.68
N LEU A 71 3.92 9.04 -6.18
CA LEU A 71 5.35 8.75 -6.28
C LEU A 71 5.74 8.35 -7.72
N ASP A 72 4.98 7.46 -8.34
CA ASP A 72 5.20 6.94 -9.71
C ASP A 72 5.10 8.03 -10.78
N GLU A 73 4.26 9.05 -10.56
CA GLU A 73 4.13 10.20 -11.47
C GLU A 73 5.44 11.02 -11.58
N TRP A 74 6.24 11.07 -10.52
CA TRP A 74 7.40 11.97 -10.45
C TRP A 74 8.75 11.28 -10.29
N CYS A 75 8.77 9.99 -9.97
CA CYS A 75 9.98 9.23 -9.69
C CYS A 75 10.02 7.91 -10.45
N GLU A 76 11.22 7.48 -10.82
CA GLU A 76 11.45 6.13 -11.33
C GLU A 76 11.46 5.17 -10.14
N ILE A 77 10.51 4.24 -10.07
CA ILE A 77 10.39 3.31 -8.94
C ILE A 77 10.55 1.84 -9.36
N ASP A 78 11.16 1.06 -8.47
CA ASP A 78 11.14 -0.41 -8.52
C ASP A 78 10.47 -0.93 -7.25
N TYR A 79 9.65 -1.97 -7.36
CA TYR A 79 8.84 -2.46 -6.26
C TYR A 79 8.47 -3.93 -6.39
N ASP A 80 8.25 -4.57 -5.24
CA ASP A 80 7.66 -5.91 -5.17
C ASP A 80 6.15 -5.79 -4.97
N ASP A 81 5.36 -6.44 -5.83
CA ASP A 81 3.92 -6.61 -5.65
C ASP A 81 3.61 -7.99 -5.05
N PHE A 82 3.04 -7.99 -3.85
CA PHE A 82 2.64 -9.20 -3.14
C PHE A 82 1.15 -9.55 -3.31
N GLY A 83 0.42 -8.81 -4.15
CA GLY A 83 -1.02 -8.95 -4.39
C GLY A 83 -1.91 -8.34 -3.30
N TRP A 84 -1.42 -8.28 -2.06
CA TRP A 84 -2.07 -7.58 -0.94
C TRP A 84 -1.46 -6.20 -0.65
N GLY A 85 -0.37 -5.85 -1.32
CA GLY A 85 0.32 -4.59 -1.13
C GLY A 85 1.63 -4.53 -1.91
N ILE A 86 2.08 -3.30 -2.16
CA ILE A 86 3.33 -3.00 -2.84
C ILE A 86 4.39 -2.56 -1.81
N ILE A 87 5.61 -3.06 -1.98
CA ILE A 87 6.79 -2.59 -1.24
C ILE A 87 7.77 -1.96 -2.21
N VAL A 88 7.98 -0.65 -2.09
CA VAL A 88 8.96 0.10 -2.88
C VAL A 88 10.38 -0.28 -2.45
N ARG A 89 11.23 -0.63 -3.41
CA ARG A 89 12.62 -1.09 -3.23
C ARG A 89 13.64 -0.07 -3.72
N GLU A 90 13.25 0.76 -4.67
CA GLU A 90 14.12 1.73 -5.31
C GLU A 90 13.31 2.96 -5.69
N ILE A 91 13.89 4.15 -5.48
CA ILE A 91 13.37 5.42 -5.98
C ILE A 91 14.53 6.17 -6.63
N ASP A 92 14.39 6.55 -7.89
CA ASP A 92 15.40 7.24 -8.70
C ASP A 92 16.80 6.61 -8.57
N LYS A 93 16.88 5.27 -8.72
CA LYS A 93 18.12 4.47 -8.65
C LYS A 93 18.75 4.33 -7.26
N VAL A 94 18.06 4.80 -6.22
CA VAL A 94 18.48 4.61 -4.83
C VAL A 94 17.74 3.43 -4.21
N ARG A 95 18.46 2.31 -4.09
CA ARG A 95 17.95 1.08 -3.47
C ARG A 95 17.93 1.18 -1.95
N GLY A 96 16.93 0.55 -1.33
CA GLY A 96 16.90 0.37 0.12
C GLY A 96 15.51 0.23 0.68
N PHE A 97 15.38 0.56 1.96
CA PHE A 97 14.10 0.63 2.63
C PHE A 97 13.58 2.06 2.56
N TRP A 98 12.28 2.16 2.27
CA TRP A 98 11.59 3.42 2.12
C TRP A 98 10.39 3.45 3.05
N ILE A 99 10.28 4.51 3.83
CA ILE A 99 9.13 4.77 4.68
C ILE A 99 8.34 5.92 4.06
N TYR A 100 7.02 5.76 4.00
CA TYR A 100 6.13 6.82 3.56
C TYR A 100 5.25 7.34 4.70
N LYS A 101 4.88 8.61 4.62
CA LYS A 101 3.97 9.29 5.53
C LYS A 101 3.01 10.18 4.74
N ILE A 102 1.85 10.42 5.34
CA ILE A 102 0.86 11.38 4.87
C ILE A 102 0.63 12.38 6.00
N ASN A 103 0.85 13.67 5.72
CA ASN A 103 0.72 14.76 6.68
C ASN A 103 1.51 14.49 7.99
N GLY A 104 2.76 13.99 7.88
CA GLY A 104 3.61 13.67 9.02
C GLY A 104 3.30 12.36 9.75
N LEU A 105 2.25 11.62 9.36
CA LEU A 105 1.81 10.39 10.02
C LEU A 105 2.02 9.17 9.12
N SER A 106 2.46 8.05 9.72
CA SER A 106 2.55 6.76 9.02
C SER A 106 1.17 6.11 8.93
N PRO A 107 0.59 5.93 7.73
CA PRO A 107 -0.72 5.31 7.60
C PRO A 107 -0.69 3.82 7.97
N SER A 108 -1.86 3.27 8.29
CA SER A 108 -2.03 1.85 8.65
C SER A 108 -2.16 0.89 7.45
N VAL A 109 -2.05 1.43 6.24
CA VAL A 109 -2.14 0.69 4.96
C VAL A 109 -0.87 0.93 4.14
N GLY A 110 -0.72 0.23 3.01
CA GLY A 110 0.38 0.49 2.07
C GLY A 110 0.10 1.71 1.18
N ALA A 111 1.14 2.27 0.57
CA ALA A 111 1.02 3.46 -0.29
C ALA A 111 0.14 3.22 -1.53
N SER A 112 0.07 1.99 -2.04
CA SER A 112 -0.81 1.60 -3.14
C SER A 112 -2.29 1.47 -2.76
N VAL A 113 -2.60 1.57 -1.46
CA VAL A 113 -3.96 1.41 -0.91
C VAL A 113 -4.46 2.72 -0.30
N TYR A 114 -3.54 3.60 0.13
CA TYR A 114 -3.93 4.89 0.69
C TYR A 114 -4.47 5.80 -0.41
N SER A 115 -5.79 6.04 -0.40
CA SER A 115 -6.45 7.02 -1.26
C SER A 115 -6.18 8.44 -0.75
N LEU A 116 -5.51 9.26 -1.56
CA LEU A 116 -5.17 10.64 -1.24
C LEU A 116 -6.42 11.52 -1.18
N LYS A 117 -6.30 12.61 -0.43
CA LYS A 117 -7.26 13.69 -0.33
C LYS A 117 -6.64 15.00 -0.77
N ASP A 118 -7.50 15.94 -1.17
CA ASP A 118 -7.05 17.26 -1.59
C ASP A 118 -6.20 17.91 -0.49
N GLY A 119 -5.05 18.46 -0.89
CA GLY A 119 -4.11 19.10 0.03
C GLY A 119 -3.19 18.17 0.83
N ASP A 120 -3.25 16.85 0.62
CA ASP A 120 -2.35 15.91 1.31
C ASP A 120 -0.87 16.18 1.02
N LEU A 121 -0.05 16.08 2.07
CA LEU A 121 1.42 16.11 2.01
C LEU A 121 1.95 14.69 2.08
N ILE A 122 2.51 14.19 0.97
CA ILE A 122 3.15 12.89 0.87
C ILE A 122 4.65 13.05 1.13
N GLU A 123 5.18 12.25 2.05
CA GLU A 123 6.61 12.22 2.38
C GLU A 123 7.15 10.81 2.21
N TRP A 124 8.26 10.66 1.49
CA TRP A 124 9.04 9.42 1.39
C TRP A 124 10.43 9.65 1.94
N GLN A 125 10.92 8.72 2.76
CA GLN A 125 12.22 8.81 3.40
C GLN A 125 12.98 7.50 3.25
N HIS A 126 14.21 7.60 2.74
CA HIS A 126 15.16 6.49 2.71
C HIS A 126 15.69 6.19 4.11
N VAL A 127 15.83 4.91 4.44
CA VAL A 127 16.28 4.41 5.76
C VAL A 127 17.52 3.54 5.65
#